data_AF-A0A858RMA7-F1
#
_entry.id   AF-A0A858RMA7-F1
#
_cell.length_a   1.000
_cell.length_b   1.000
_cell.length_c   1.000
_cell.angle_alpha   90.00
_cell.angle_beta   90.00
_cell.angle_gamma   90.00
#
_symmetry.space_group_name_H-M   'P 1'
#
loop_
_entity.id
_entity.type
_entity.pdbx_description
1 polymer ?
#
loop_
_entity_poly.entity_id
_entity_poly.type
_entity_poly.pdbx_seq_one_letter_code
_entity_poly.pdbx_strand_id
1 'polypeptide(L)'
;MRTRWWLLLLVSVSGLAWFSGHRSSSPAEEAASSQRVAVAPVADRAATGGNKGPSRKRWAERIGSADDSGLPDLMREIPAKDRGAVLEAWLASSGKGLLGDPEVFRLRRLLDAWVAEDPKAALEWAGALGDPALRELGMISVAGSLSTTDPHAAFECLVNHGMFRSTISDPRITSLMRALSQDSLKLGPAALAELWGRLPGASDTVSETYGIGLKYPPGTDFRALVDELQAIRGASSKPIFLTGVFEEWMRRDPEGATASLLERFAAQNGSISRSWNEIYRVKTDEVGAAAAEQWACEVIKGIPGESRGQFLLESNFLRSEGRIEALAQSSDSAVWIGEALQFDADQGGRTMKGILEPLPEARRIEYLKSLRGPRAAEAAASVMGEWNLTESQQAEIRKAITGS
;
A
#
# COMPACT_ATOMS: atom_id res chain seq x y z
N MET A 1 38.24 7.99 20.97
CA MET A 1 38.18 6.57 21.40
C MET A 1 37.57 6.50 22.79
N ARG A 2 36.25 6.29 22.87
CA ARG A 2 35.53 5.99 24.11
C ARG A 2 34.47 4.94 23.77
N THR A 3 34.80 3.69 24.08
CA THR A 3 33.93 2.52 23.98
C THR A 3 32.88 2.58 25.08
N ARG A 4 31.60 2.55 24.71
CA ARG A 4 30.49 2.30 25.63
C ARG A 4 29.84 0.98 25.25
N TRP A 5 30.20 -0.04 26.02
CA TRP A 5 29.44 -1.29 26.15
C TRP A 5 28.21 -1.00 27.00
N TRP A 6 27.01 -1.40 26.56
CA TRP A 6 25.88 -1.63 27.44
C TRP A 6 25.28 -3.01 27.18
N LEU A 7 25.14 -3.74 28.28
CA LEU A 7 24.66 -5.11 28.42
C LEU A 7 23.13 -5.17 28.33
N LEU A 8 22.67 -6.21 27.63
CA LEU A 8 21.33 -6.77 27.68
C LEU A 8 20.96 -7.18 29.10
N LEU A 9 19.82 -6.69 29.61
CA LEU A 9 19.16 -7.21 30.79
C LEU A 9 17.79 -7.76 30.34
N LEU A 10 17.79 -9.08 30.06
CA LEU A 10 16.61 -9.90 29.83
C LEU A 10 15.86 -10.05 31.16
N VAL A 11 14.69 -9.42 31.28
CA VAL A 11 13.74 -9.73 32.34
C VAL A 11 12.75 -10.75 31.78
N SER A 12 12.92 -12.01 32.19
CA SER A 12 11.94 -13.08 32.02
C SER A 12 10.80 -12.86 33.01
N VAL A 13 9.60 -12.54 32.52
CA VAL A 13 8.36 -12.72 33.28
C VAL A 13 7.58 -13.86 32.65
N SER A 14 7.71 -15.03 33.26
CA SER A 14 6.81 -16.17 33.06
C SER A 14 5.49 -15.88 33.79
N GLY A 15 4.42 -15.68 33.04
CA GLY A 15 3.06 -15.58 33.55
C GLY A 15 2.13 -16.54 32.82
N LEU A 16 1.99 -17.75 33.37
CA LEU A 16 0.93 -18.69 33.03
C LEU A 16 -0.44 -18.06 33.35
N ALA A 17 -1.29 -17.90 32.33
CA ALA A 17 -2.72 -17.78 32.52
C ALA A 17 -3.45 -18.50 31.38
N TRP A 18 -3.96 -19.68 31.74
CA TRP A 18 -5.08 -20.38 31.15
C TRP A 18 -6.22 -19.42 30.78
N PHE A 19 -6.71 -19.43 29.54
CA PHE A 19 -8.13 -19.21 29.28
C PHE A 19 -8.61 -20.07 28.11
N SER A 20 -9.71 -20.73 28.41
CA SER A 20 -10.45 -21.73 27.67
C SER A 20 -11.08 -21.19 26.39
N GLY A 21 -11.24 -22.11 25.44
CA GLY A 21 -11.68 -21.84 24.08
C GLY A 21 -13.06 -21.22 23.96
N HIS A 22 -13.20 -20.39 22.93
CA HIS A 22 -14.44 -20.18 22.20
C HIS A 22 -14.16 -20.55 20.74
N ARG A 23 -14.75 -21.67 20.30
CA ARG A 23 -14.96 -21.94 18.88
C ARG A 23 -15.95 -20.90 18.39
N SER A 24 -15.48 -19.89 17.68
CA SER A 24 -16.33 -19.11 16.79
C SER A 24 -16.71 -20.02 15.63
N SER A 25 -17.94 -20.53 15.65
CA SER A 25 -18.59 -21.10 14.49
C SER A 25 -18.56 -20.07 13.36
N SER A 26 -17.92 -20.45 12.25
CA SER A 26 -18.00 -19.73 10.98
C SER A 26 -19.49 -19.53 10.63
N PRO A 27 -19.96 -18.30 10.41
CA PRO A 27 -21.21 -18.12 9.70
C PRO A 27 -20.98 -18.61 8.27
N ALA A 28 -21.90 -19.43 7.80
CA ALA A 28 -21.97 -19.88 6.42
C ALA A 28 -21.87 -18.67 5.49
N GLU A 29 -20.97 -18.80 4.51
CA GLU A 29 -20.82 -17.94 3.36
C GLU A 29 -22.12 -18.06 2.54
N GLU A 30 -23.11 -17.25 2.90
CA GLU A 30 -24.36 -17.11 2.17
C GLU A 30 -24.05 -16.32 0.90
N ALA A 31 -24.05 -17.04 -0.23
CA ALA A 31 -23.83 -16.50 -1.55
C ALA A 31 -24.75 -15.28 -1.78
N ALA A 32 -24.16 -14.08 -1.72
CA ALA A 32 -24.83 -12.84 -2.04
C ALA A 32 -25.22 -12.85 -3.52
N SER A 33 -26.44 -13.33 -3.78
CA SER A 33 -27.09 -13.14 -5.06
C SER A 33 -27.13 -11.64 -5.35
N SER A 34 -26.55 -11.24 -6.48
CA SER A 34 -26.60 -9.86 -6.98
C SER A 34 -28.04 -9.52 -7.37
N GLN A 35 -28.85 -9.14 -6.37
CA GLN A 35 -30.18 -8.64 -6.59
C GLN A 35 -30.05 -7.25 -7.22
N ARG A 36 -30.26 -7.16 -8.54
CA ARG A 36 -30.37 -5.90 -9.27
C ARG A 36 -31.53 -5.12 -8.66
N VAL A 37 -31.24 -4.12 -7.84
CA VAL A 37 -32.22 -3.10 -7.45
C VAL A 37 -32.47 -2.26 -8.70
N ALA A 38 -33.61 -2.48 -9.34
CA ALA A 38 -34.11 -1.56 -10.34
C ALA A 38 -34.41 -0.23 -9.65
N VAL A 39 -33.62 0.80 -9.94
CA VAL A 39 -33.94 2.18 -9.56
C VAL A 39 -35.22 2.56 -10.29
N ALA A 40 -36.31 2.75 -9.54
CA ALA A 40 -37.56 3.23 -10.11
C ALA A 40 -37.32 4.61 -10.74
N PRO A 41 -37.82 4.87 -11.96
CA PRO A 41 -37.72 6.19 -12.56
C PRO A 41 -38.44 7.19 -11.65
N VAL A 42 -37.73 8.27 -11.29
CA VAL A 42 -38.31 9.40 -10.56
C VAL A 42 -39.51 9.91 -11.36
N ALA A 43 -40.69 9.85 -10.76
CA ALA A 43 -41.95 10.21 -11.40
C ALA A 43 -41.89 11.66 -11.92
N ASP A 44 -42.20 11.81 -13.21
CA ASP A 44 -42.33 13.09 -13.90
C ASP A 44 -43.46 13.90 -13.23
N ARG A 45 -43.09 14.87 -12.38
CA ARG A 45 -44.03 15.89 -11.89
C ARG A 45 -44.38 16.81 -13.06
N ALA A 46 -45.58 16.64 -13.60
CA ALA A 46 -46.14 17.46 -14.65
C ALA A 46 -46.19 18.95 -14.24
N ALA A 47 -45.33 19.77 -14.83
CA ALA A 47 -45.31 21.22 -14.66
C ALA A 47 -46.05 21.92 -15.82
N THR A 48 -46.97 22.79 -15.44
CA THR A 48 -47.79 23.67 -16.28
C THR A 48 -46.95 24.74 -16.99
N GLY A 49 -47.43 25.18 -18.16
CA GLY A 49 -46.67 25.94 -19.16
C GLY A 49 -46.14 27.30 -18.72
N GLY A 50 -44.83 27.40 -18.59
CA GLY A 50 -44.04 28.62 -18.65
C GLY A 50 -42.73 28.28 -19.37
N ASN A 51 -42.24 29.21 -20.20
CA ASN A 51 -41.03 29.13 -21.04
C ASN A 51 -40.11 27.94 -20.69
N LYS A 52 -40.32 26.79 -21.36
CA LYS A 52 -39.64 25.54 -21.02
C LYS A 52 -38.17 25.71 -21.41
N GLY A 53 -37.33 26.03 -20.43
CA GLY A 53 -35.89 25.98 -20.58
C GLY A 53 -35.46 24.62 -21.17
N PRO A 54 -34.22 24.52 -21.70
CA PRO A 54 -33.73 23.30 -22.30
C PRO A 54 -33.99 22.12 -21.35
N SER A 55 -34.58 21.03 -21.87
CA SER A 55 -34.83 19.84 -21.06
C SER A 55 -33.52 19.29 -20.51
N ARG A 56 -33.57 18.58 -19.36
CA ARG A 56 -32.39 17.91 -18.78
C ARG A 56 -31.64 17.06 -19.80
N LYS A 57 -32.38 16.38 -20.68
CA LYS A 57 -31.86 15.61 -21.81
C LYS A 57 -31.03 16.46 -22.77
N ARG A 58 -31.51 17.65 -23.15
CA ARG A 58 -30.77 18.56 -24.04
C ARG A 58 -29.47 19.06 -23.40
N TRP A 59 -29.47 19.34 -22.09
CA TRP A 59 -28.23 19.67 -21.38
C TRP A 59 -27.25 18.51 -21.32
N ALA A 60 -27.73 17.30 -21.04
CA ALA A 60 -26.91 16.09 -21.07
C ALA A 60 -26.28 15.83 -22.45
N GLU A 61 -27.06 16.00 -23.53
CA GLU A 61 -26.55 15.93 -24.91
C GLU A 61 -25.51 17.00 -25.21
N ARG A 62 -25.68 18.23 -24.69
CA ARG A 62 -24.67 19.29 -24.77
C ARG A 62 -23.39 18.91 -24.03
N ILE A 63 -23.48 18.34 -22.83
CA ILE A 63 -22.29 17.85 -22.10
C ILE A 63 -21.57 16.77 -22.90
N GLY A 64 -22.31 15.82 -23.48
CA GLY A 64 -21.74 14.74 -24.29
C GLY A 64 -21.08 15.19 -25.59
N SER A 65 -21.49 16.33 -26.15
CA SER A 65 -20.97 16.89 -27.41
C SER A 65 -19.98 18.05 -27.23
N ALA A 66 -19.90 18.65 -26.03
CA ALA A 66 -18.99 19.75 -25.75
C ALA A 66 -17.52 19.30 -25.84
N ASP A 67 -16.63 20.22 -26.19
CA ASP A 67 -15.20 20.03 -25.95
C ASP A 67 -14.90 20.11 -24.45
N ASP A 68 -13.76 19.57 -24.02
CA ASP A 68 -13.42 19.54 -22.60
C ASP A 68 -13.19 20.94 -22.02
N SER A 69 -12.82 21.92 -22.86
CA SER A 69 -12.62 23.33 -22.50
C SER A 69 -13.92 24.07 -22.22
N GLY A 70 -15.04 23.72 -22.88
CA GLY A 70 -16.34 24.37 -22.72
C GLY A 70 -17.17 23.84 -21.56
N LEU A 71 -16.77 22.73 -20.94
CA LEU A 71 -17.51 22.12 -19.83
C LEU A 71 -17.70 23.05 -18.62
N PRO A 72 -16.69 23.82 -18.16
CA PRO A 72 -16.89 24.72 -17.04
C PRO A 72 -17.95 25.78 -17.32
N ASP A 73 -17.94 26.39 -18.51
CA ASP A 73 -18.93 27.42 -18.90
C ASP A 73 -20.32 26.81 -18.98
N LEU A 74 -20.42 25.61 -19.59
CA LEU A 74 -21.66 24.86 -19.66
C LEU A 74 -22.25 24.58 -18.28
N MET A 75 -21.40 24.26 -17.29
CA MET A 75 -21.84 24.04 -15.92
C MET A 75 -22.46 25.29 -15.28
N ARG A 76 -21.90 26.48 -15.57
CA ARG A 76 -22.44 27.76 -15.07
C ARG A 76 -23.76 28.12 -15.73
N GLU A 77 -23.94 27.77 -17.01
CA GLU A 77 -25.20 27.99 -17.73
C GLU A 77 -26.36 27.11 -17.23
N ILE A 78 -26.07 25.91 -16.70
CA ILE A 78 -27.10 25.03 -16.14
C ILE A 78 -27.66 25.68 -14.86
N PRO A 79 -29.00 25.88 -14.76
CA PRO A 79 -29.61 26.42 -13.55
C PRO A 79 -29.19 25.62 -12.31
N ALA A 80 -28.76 26.31 -11.24
CA ALA A 80 -28.16 25.68 -10.06
C ALA A 80 -28.97 24.49 -9.51
N LYS A 81 -30.29 24.63 -9.43
CA LYS A 81 -31.22 23.59 -8.95
C LYS A 81 -31.32 22.35 -9.85
N ASP A 82 -30.90 22.44 -11.10
CA ASP A 82 -31.02 21.39 -12.12
C ASP A 82 -29.69 20.67 -12.38
N ARG A 83 -28.57 21.17 -11.85
CA ARG A 83 -27.21 20.65 -12.06
C ARG A 83 -27.08 19.15 -11.80
N GLY A 84 -27.48 18.70 -10.62
CA GLY A 84 -27.41 17.28 -10.25
C GLY A 84 -28.20 16.39 -11.19
N ALA A 85 -29.44 16.78 -11.50
CA ALA A 85 -30.32 16.02 -12.39
C ALA A 85 -29.82 15.99 -13.85
N VAL A 86 -29.13 17.05 -14.30
CA VAL A 86 -28.47 17.08 -15.61
C VAL A 86 -27.25 16.15 -15.64
N LEU A 87 -26.41 16.17 -14.60
CA LEU A 87 -25.26 15.27 -14.52
C LEU A 87 -25.69 13.80 -14.47
N GLU A 88 -26.74 13.47 -13.70
CA GLU A 88 -27.30 12.12 -13.68
C GLU A 88 -27.84 11.68 -15.04
N ALA A 89 -28.53 12.57 -15.76
CA ALA A 89 -29.02 12.28 -17.11
C ALA A 89 -27.87 12.06 -18.10
N TRP A 90 -26.78 12.84 -17.99
CA TRP A 90 -25.58 12.65 -18.79
C TRP A 90 -24.89 11.31 -18.46
N LEU A 91 -24.64 11.02 -17.19
CA LEU A 91 -24.06 9.75 -16.75
C LEU A 91 -24.88 8.54 -17.20
N ALA A 92 -26.22 8.61 -17.14
CA ALA A 92 -27.10 7.57 -17.64
C ALA A 92 -27.00 7.37 -19.16
N SER A 93 -26.70 8.44 -19.92
CA SER A 93 -26.53 8.39 -21.38
C SER A 93 -25.17 7.82 -21.81
N SER A 94 -24.15 7.94 -20.95
CA SER A 94 -22.81 7.36 -21.18
C SER A 94 -22.78 5.83 -21.10
N GLY A 95 -23.91 5.19 -20.74
CA GLY A 95 -24.06 3.74 -20.68
C GLY A 95 -24.05 3.20 -19.25
N LYS A 96 -24.53 1.96 -19.07
CA LYS A 96 -24.52 1.25 -17.79
C LYS A 96 -23.18 0.52 -17.65
N GLY A 97 -22.20 1.13 -17.00
CA GLY A 97 -20.88 0.54 -16.78
C GLY A 97 -19.94 1.46 -16.00
N LEU A 98 -18.72 0.99 -15.77
CA LEU A 98 -17.62 1.83 -15.31
C LEU A 98 -17.40 2.95 -16.34
N LEU A 99 -17.31 4.19 -15.88
CA LEU A 99 -16.94 5.32 -16.73
C LEU A 99 -15.53 5.08 -17.30
N GLY A 100 -15.35 5.35 -18.59
CA GLY A 100 -14.02 5.39 -19.18
C GLY A 100 -13.25 6.62 -18.69
N ASP A 101 -11.94 6.63 -18.95
CA ASP A 101 -11.07 7.76 -18.60
C ASP A 101 -11.59 9.12 -19.14
N PRO A 102 -12.13 9.22 -20.38
CA PRO A 102 -12.70 10.47 -20.88
C PRO A 102 -13.89 10.94 -20.04
N GLU A 103 -14.84 10.07 -19.70
CA GLU A 103 -16.02 10.45 -18.91
C GLU A 103 -15.62 10.82 -17.47
N VAL A 104 -14.66 10.11 -16.87
CA VAL A 104 -14.10 10.47 -15.56
C VAL A 104 -13.50 11.88 -15.58
N PHE A 105 -12.72 12.21 -16.62
CA PHE A 105 -12.14 13.53 -16.78
C PHE A 105 -13.21 14.61 -16.94
N ARG A 106 -14.25 14.36 -17.76
CA ARG A 106 -15.36 15.30 -17.96
C ARG A 106 -16.15 15.55 -16.69
N LEU A 107 -16.48 14.49 -15.95
CA LEU A 107 -17.18 14.60 -14.67
C LEU A 107 -16.38 15.47 -13.69
N ARG A 108 -15.07 15.24 -13.60
CA ARG A 108 -14.17 16.06 -12.76
C ARG A 108 -14.23 17.54 -13.14
N ARG A 109 -14.13 17.88 -14.42
CA ARG A 109 -14.21 19.27 -14.90
C ARG A 109 -15.53 19.96 -14.55
N LEU A 110 -16.65 19.25 -14.71
CA LEU A 110 -17.98 19.77 -14.36
C LEU A 110 -18.10 19.98 -12.86
N LEU A 111 -17.61 19.03 -12.05
CA LEU A 111 -17.61 19.16 -10.59
C LEU A 111 -16.66 20.26 -10.11
N ASP A 112 -15.52 20.47 -10.75
CA ASP A 112 -14.62 21.59 -10.43
C ASP A 112 -15.35 22.93 -10.60
N ALA A 113 -16.10 23.10 -11.70
CA ALA A 113 -16.88 24.30 -11.94
C ALA A 113 -18.06 24.45 -10.97
N TRP A 114 -18.72 23.34 -10.60
CA TRP A 114 -19.80 23.38 -9.62
C TRP A 114 -19.29 23.71 -8.22
N VAL A 115 -18.22 23.06 -7.76
CA VAL A 115 -17.63 23.29 -6.44
C VAL A 115 -17.13 24.74 -6.30
N ALA A 116 -16.62 25.34 -7.38
CA ALA A 116 -16.21 26.75 -7.37
C ALA A 116 -17.37 27.72 -7.10
N GLU A 117 -18.62 27.34 -7.39
CA GLU A 117 -19.80 28.18 -7.17
C GLU A 117 -20.60 27.78 -5.92
N ASP A 118 -20.82 26.49 -5.72
CA ASP A 118 -21.62 25.93 -4.62
C ASP A 118 -21.02 24.59 -4.16
N PRO A 119 -19.98 24.61 -3.30
CA PRO A 119 -19.32 23.40 -2.84
C PRO A 119 -20.26 22.51 -2.03
N LYS A 120 -21.22 23.10 -1.31
CA LYS A 120 -22.17 22.35 -0.48
C LYS A 120 -23.14 21.55 -1.34
N ALA A 121 -23.76 22.17 -2.35
CA ALA A 121 -24.68 21.45 -3.24
C ALA A 121 -23.96 20.36 -4.06
N ALA A 122 -22.73 20.62 -4.50
CA ALA A 122 -21.93 19.61 -5.21
C ALA A 122 -21.61 18.40 -4.31
N LEU A 123 -21.24 18.65 -3.05
CA LEU A 123 -20.99 17.61 -2.05
C LEU A 123 -22.26 16.80 -1.72
N GLU A 124 -23.38 17.48 -1.48
CA GLU A 124 -24.68 16.85 -1.21
C GLU A 124 -25.11 15.96 -2.40
N TRP A 125 -24.96 16.46 -3.63
CA TRP A 125 -25.22 15.67 -4.84
C TRP A 125 -24.32 14.44 -4.93
N ALA A 126 -23.00 14.63 -4.78
CA ALA A 126 -22.03 13.55 -4.88
C ALA A 126 -22.35 12.44 -3.87
N GLY A 127 -22.65 12.80 -2.62
CA GLY A 127 -23.01 11.86 -1.56
C GLY A 127 -24.36 11.15 -1.77
N ALA A 128 -25.29 11.76 -2.49
CA ALA A 128 -26.62 11.21 -2.78
C ALA A 128 -26.65 10.19 -3.93
N LEU A 129 -25.55 10.03 -4.67
CA LEU A 129 -25.46 9.06 -5.77
C LEU A 129 -25.71 7.63 -5.27
N GLY A 130 -26.68 6.95 -5.90
CA GLY A 130 -27.10 5.60 -5.50
C GLY A 130 -26.11 4.51 -5.91
N ASP A 131 -25.37 4.71 -7.00
CA ASP A 131 -24.29 3.82 -7.41
C ASP A 131 -23.04 4.08 -6.55
N PRO A 132 -22.51 3.08 -5.81
CA PRO A 132 -21.37 3.28 -4.93
C PRO A 132 -20.10 3.75 -5.64
N ALA A 133 -19.85 3.31 -6.88
CA ALA A 133 -18.65 3.69 -7.63
C ALA A 133 -18.74 5.13 -8.14
N LEU A 134 -19.92 5.54 -8.64
CA LEU A 134 -20.16 6.93 -9.02
C LEU A 134 -20.13 7.87 -7.81
N ARG A 135 -20.68 7.44 -6.67
CA ARG A 135 -20.60 8.19 -5.41
C ARG A 135 -19.16 8.40 -4.97
N GLU A 136 -18.35 7.35 -4.95
CA GLU A 136 -16.92 7.43 -4.62
C GLU A 136 -16.18 8.38 -5.57
N LEU A 137 -16.39 8.23 -6.88
CA LEU A 137 -15.79 9.10 -7.88
C LEU A 137 -16.21 10.58 -7.71
N GLY A 138 -17.50 10.82 -7.47
CA GLY A 138 -18.04 12.16 -7.23
C GLY A 138 -17.41 12.81 -5.99
N MET A 139 -17.34 12.06 -4.89
CA MET A 139 -16.75 12.53 -3.63
C MET A 139 -15.25 12.81 -3.76
N ILE A 140 -14.48 11.94 -4.43
CA ILE A 140 -13.06 12.17 -4.74
C ILE A 140 -12.91 13.42 -5.61
N SER A 141 -13.80 13.62 -6.58
CA SER A 141 -13.74 14.78 -7.48
C SER A 141 -14.03 16.09 -6.74
N VAL A 142 -15.04 16.10 -5.87
CA VAL A 142 -15.38 17.25 -5.00
C VAL A 142 -14.24 17.55 -4.04
N ALA A 143 -13.72 16.55 -3.32
CA ALA A 143 -12.56 16.71 -2.44
C ALA A 143 -11.32 17.21 -3.21
N GLY A 144 -11.09 16.70 -4.42
CA GLY A 144 -10.00 17.13 -5.29
C GLY A 144 -10.13 18.60 -5.69
N SER A 145 -11.34 19.07 -5.97
CA SER A 145 -11.60 20.48 -6.25
C SER A 145 -11.37 21.36 -5.01
N LEU A 146 -11.94 20.97 -3.86
CA LEU A 146 -11.78 21.66 -2.58
C LEU A 146 -10.33 21.72 -2.12
N SER A 147 -9.48 20.75 -2.48
CA SER A 147 -8.10 20.68 -2.00
C SER A 147 -7.26 21.94 -2.26
N THR A 148 -7.63 22.73 -3.27
CA THR A 148 -6.92 23.94 -3.67
C THR A 148 -7.40 25.20 -2.95
N THR A 149 -8.64 25.21 -2.47
CA THR A 149 -9.30 26.39 -1.88
C THR A 149 -9.55 26.22 -0.38
N ASP A 150 -9.93 25.02 0.04
CA ASP A 150 -10.17 24.64 1.43
C ASP A 150 -9.67 23.20 1.69
N PRO A 151 -8.37 23.03 1.98
CA PRO A 151 -7.78 21.73 2.28
C PRO A 151 -8.45 20.99 3.44
N HIS A 152 -8.93 21.71 4.46
CA HIS A 152 -9.58 21.09 5.60
C HIS A 152 -10.95 20.55 5.22
N ALA A 153 -11.79 21.32 4.51
CA ALA A 153 -13.07 20.83 4.01
C ALA A 153 -12.89 19.66 3.02
N ALA A 154 -11.85 19.71 2.18
CA ALA A 154 -11.50 18.60 1.30
C ALA A 154 -11.17 17.32 2.08
N PHE A 155 -10.40 17.44 3.16
CA PHE A 155 -10.07 16.31 4.04
C PHE A 155 -11.30 15.77 4.77
N GLU A 156 -12.13 16.64 5.35
CA GLU A 156 -13.37 16.23 6.00
C GLU A 156 -14.34 15.55 5.01
N CYS A 157 -14.37 16.00 3.75
CA CYS A 157 -15.10 15.32 2.69
C CYS A 157 -14.63 13.87 2.50
N LEU A 158 -13.32 13.63 2.52
CA LEU A 158 -12.75 12.28 2.42
C LEU A 158 -13.06 11.42 3.65
N VAL A 159 -12.89 11.99 4.85
CA VAL A 159 -13.13 11.30 6.13
C VAL A 159 -14.59 10.87 6.25
N ASN A 160 -15.52 11.77 5.96
CA ASN A 160 -16.96 11.51 6.10
C ASN A 160 -17.51 10.54 5.05
N HIS A 161 -16.82 10.34 3.92
CA HIS A 161 -17.29 9.42 2.89
C HIS A 161 -17.20 7.94 3.32
N GLY A 162 -16.28 7.60 4.22
CA GLY A 162 -16.03 6.21 4.61
C GLY A 162 -15.13 5.48 3.60
N MET A 163 -15.32 4.16 3.45
CA MET A 163 -14.35 3.32 2.74
C MET A 163 -14.30 3.58 1.23
N PHE A 164 -13.12 3.92 0.73
CA PHE A 164 -12.80 3.94 -0.70
C PHE A 164 -12.56 2.51 -1.20
N ARG A 165 -13.33 2.08 -2.19
CA ARG A 165 -13.16 0.74 -2.80
C ARG A 165 -12.03 0.74 -3.81
N SER A 166 -11.74 1.89 -4.40
CA SER A 166 -10.71 2.06 -5.40
C SER A 166 -9.50 2.78 -4.83
N THR A 167 -8.35 2.53 -5.45
CA THR A 167 -7.14 3.30 -5.23
C THR A 167 -7.41 4.75 -5.61
N ILE A 168 -7.33 5.68 -4.64
CA ILE A 168 -7.43 7.11 -4.92
C ILE A 168 -6.17 7.53 -5.70
N SER A 169 -6.29 7.57 -7.02
CA SER A 169 -5.21 7.98 -7.95
C SER A 169 -5.40 9.44 -8.41
N ASP A 170 -6.01 10.30 -7.59
CA ASP A 170 -6.17 11.71 -7.93
C ASP A 170 -4.96 12.51 -7.41
N PRO A 171 -4.13 13.11 -8.29
CA PRO A 171 -2.93 13.85 -7.88
C PRO A 171 -3.26 15.07 -6.99
N ARG A 172 -4.49 15.60 -7.05
CA ARG A 172 -4.95 16.68 -6.17
C ARG A 172 -5.11 16.18 -4.75
N ILE A 173 -5.65 14.98 -4.57
CA ILE A 173 -5.74 14.34 -3.25
C ILE A 173 -4.35 13.98 -2.72
N THR A 174 -3.44 13.50 -3.56
CA THR A 174 -2.04 13.28 -3.14
C THR A 174 -1.38 14.60 -2.69
N SER A 175 -1.63 15.70 -3.40
CA SER A 175 -1.11 17.03 -3.03
C SER A 175 -1.73 17.56 -1.75
N LEU A 176 -3.05 17.36 -1.57
CA LEU A 176 -3.78 17.65 -0.33
C LEU A 176 -3.15 16.92 0.86
N MET A 177 -3.03 15.60 0.74
CA MET A 177 -2.52 14.76 1.82
C MET A 177 -1.06 15.10 2.15
N ARG A 178 -0.25 15.44 1.14
CA ARG A 178 1.11 15.95 1.36
C ARG A 178 1.11 17.26 2.15
N ALA A 179 0.28 18.23 1.77
CA ALA A 179 0.20 19.53 2.44
C ALA A 179 -0.25 19.39 3.90
N LEU A 180 -1.35 18.69 4.14
CA LEU A 180 -1.87 18.44 5.49
C LEU A 180 -0.89 17.65 6.35
N SER A 181 -0.26 16.63 5.79
CA SER A 181 0.77 15.86 6.50
C SER A 181 1.98 16.74 6.86
N GLN A 182 2.40 17.62 5.97
CA GLN A 182 3.50 18.54 6.22
C GLN A 182 3.16 19.55 7.33
N ASP A 183 1.92 20.02 7.39
CA ASP A 183 1.44 20.92 8.43
C ASP A 183 1.28 20.20 9.78
N SER A 184 0.69 19.00 9.80
CA SER A 184 0.60 18.17 11.00
C SER A 184 1.98 17.81 11.55
N LEU A 185 2.97 17.54 10.68
CA LEU A 185 4.32 17.22 11.11
C LEU A 185 5.03 18.40 11.80
N LYS A 186 4.64 19.65 11.51
CA LYS A 186 5.14 20.83 12.26
C LYS A 186 4.64 20.84 13.70
N LEU A 187 3.48 20.23 13.97
CA LEU A 187 2.91 20.08 15.30
C LEU A 187 3.46 18.85 16.03
N GLY A 188 3.96 17.86 15.29
CA GLY A 188 4.73 16.74 15.80
C GLY A 188 4.22 15.37 15.33
N PRO A 189 4.89 14.28 15.75
CA PRO A 189 4.53 12.90 15.41
C PRO A 189 3.06 12.54 15.67
N ALA A 190 2.54 12.85 16.86
CA ALA A 190 1.18 12.50 17.26
C ALA A 190 0.11 13.18 16.39
N ALA A 191 0.31 14.46 16.03
CA ALA A 191 -0.63 15.19 15.16
C ALA A 191 -0.66 14.61 13.73
N LEU A 192 0.48 14.14 13.23
CA LEU A 192 0.54 13.44 11.96
C LEU A 192 -0.18 12.09 12.04
N ALA A 193 0.05 11.33 13.11
CA ALA A 193 -0.62 10.06 13.33
C ALA A 193 -2.14 10.23 13.48
N GLU A 194 -2.61 11.25 14.19
CA GLU A 194 -4.03 11.60 14.29
C GLU A 194 -4.64 11.87 12.90
N LEU A 195 -3.98 12.70 12.08
CA LEU A 195 -4.43 12.97 10.71
C LEU A 195 -4.60 11.69 9.90
N TRP A 196 -3.58 10.83 9.86
CA TRP A 196 -3.63 9.58 9.10
C TRP A 196 -4.61 8.55 9.68
N GLY A 197 -4.79 8.54 11.00
CA GLY A 197 -5.73 7.65 11.69
C GLY A 197 -7.20 7.99 11.44
N ARG A 198 -7.51 9.21 11.03
CA ARG A 198 -8.88 9.62 10.67
C ARG A 198 -9.33 9.15 9.29
N LEU A 199 -8.41 8.76 8.41
CA LEU A 199 -8.77 8.34 7.06
C LEU A 199 -9.46 6.96 7.07
N PRO A 200 -10.67 6.84 6.50
CA PRO A 200 -11.36 5.57 6.43
C PRO A 200 -10.63 4.59 5.49
N GLY A 201 -10.39 3.36 5.95
CA GLY A 201 -9.78 2.30 5.12
C GLY A 201 -8.27 2.45 4.86
N ALA A 202 -7.54 3.24 5.68
CA ALA A 202 -6.18 3.69 5.42
C ALA A 202 -5.06 2.62 5.28
N SER A 203 -5.32 1.33 5.42
CA SER A 203 -4.22 0.38 5.56
C SER A 203 -3.78 -0.31 4.26
N ASP A 204 -4.66 -0.50 3.27
CA ASP A 204 -4.24 -1.09 1.97
C ASP A 204 -4.15 -0.05 0.84
N THR A 205 -5.14 0.83 0.67
CA THR A 205 -5.13 1.81 -0.44
C THR A 205 -4.27 3.02 -0.17
N VAL A 206 -4.04 3.39 1.09
CA VAL A 206 -3.39 4.66 1.42
C VAL A 206 -1.88 4.48 1.63
N SER A 207 -1.46 3.43 2.35
CA SER A 207 -0.06 3.14 2.63
C SER A 207 0.73 2.75 1.36
N GLU A 208 0.12 2.00 0.43
CA GLU A 208 0.80 1.57 -0.80
C GLU A 208 0.84 2.69 -1.85
N THR A 209 -0.21 3.50 -1.93
CA THR A 209 -0.47 4.37 -3.10
C THR A 209 0.13 5.76 -2.96
N TYR A 210 0.08 6.38 -1.78
CA TYR A 210 0.26 7.83 -1.77
C TYR A 210 1.70 8.26 -1.98
N GLY A 211 2.70 7.41 -1.73
CA GLY A 211 4.10 7.75 -2.03
C GLY A 211 4.52 9.11 -1.46
N ILE A 212 3.87 9.58 -0.39
CA ILE A 212 4.01 10.94 0.08
C ILE A 212 5.36 11.04 0.76
N GLY A 213 6.34 11.58 0.03
CA GLY A 213 7.57 12.10 0.60
C GLY A 213 7.26 13.38 1.37
N LEU A 214 7.57 13.38 2.67
CA LEU A 214 7.51 14.55 3.53
C LEU A 214 8.89 15.15 3.72
N LYS A 215 8.95 16.45 4.02
CA LYS A 215 10.16 17.10 4.52
C LYS A 215 10.10 17.14 6.03
N TYR A 216 11.01 16.44 6.70
CA TYR A 216 11.01 16.35 8.15
C TYR A 216 11.74 17.55 8.77
N PRO A 217 11.13 18.31 9.69
CA PRO A 217 11.81 19.39 10.41
C PRO A 217 13.10 18.92 11.11
N PRO A 218 14.10 19.79 11.32
CA PRO A 218 15.22 19.45 12.21
C PRO A 218 14.71 19.06 13.60
N GLY A 219 15.28 18.00 14.19
CA GLY A 219 14.87 17.50 15.51
C GLY A 219 13.60 16.66 15.52
N THR A 220 13.05 16.25 14.36
CA THR A 220 11.99 15.23 14.31
C THR A 220 12.40 13.98 15.07
N ASP A 221 11.57 13.58 16.04
CA ASP A 221 11.66 12.28 16.70
C ASP A 221 11.08 11.20 15.77
N PHE A 222 11.94 10.61 14.94
CA PHE A 222 11.53 9.56 14.01
C PHE A 222 11.05 8.30 14.71
N ARG A 223 11.56 8.02 15.91
CA ARG A 223 11.13 6.84 16.66
C ARG A 223 9.69 7.00 17.10
N ALA A 224 9.38 8.11 17.76
CA ALA A 224 8.00 8.43 18.15
C ALA A 224 7.08 8.45 16.92
N LEU A 225 7.51 9.03 15.79
CA LEU A 225 6.72 9.02 14.56
C LEU A 225 6.42 7.61 14.04
N VAL A 226 7.43 6.74 13.98
CA VAL A 226 7.27 5.38 13.50
C VAL A 226 6.41 4.53 14.45
N ASP A 227 6.52 4.76 15.76
CA ASP A 227 5.71 4.07 16.77
C ASP A 227 4.24 4.51 16.72
N GLU A 228 3.98 5.82 16.62
CA GLU A 228 2.62 6.37 16.51
C GLU A 228 1.93 5.94 15.22
N LEU A 229 2.61 6.01 14.07
CA LEU A 229 2.06 5.53 12.79
C LEU A 229 1.79 4.02 12.79
N GLN A 230 2.58 3.25 13.54
CA GLN A 230 2.36 1.81 13.72
C GLN A 230 1.14 1.49 14.58
N ALA A 231 0.84 2.35 15.55
CA ALA A 231 -0.33 2.20 16.41
C ALA A 231 -1.64 2.39 15.62
N ILE A 232 -1.60 3.09 14.48
CA ILE A 232 -2.74 3.21 13.57
C ILE A 232 -2.98 1.87 12.88
N ARG A 233 -3.93 1.10 13.41
CA ARG A 233 -4.44 -0.12 12.77
C ARG A 233 -5.64 0.24 11.90
N GLY A 234 -5.45 0.25 10.58
CA GLY A 234 -6.58 0.33 9.64
C GLY A 234 -7.31 -1.01 9.51
N ALA A 235 -8.34 -1.05 8.65
CA ALA A 235 -9.17 -2.23 8.41
C ALA A 235 -8.39 -3.49 7.97
N SER A 236 -7.20 -3.32 7.39
CA SER A 236 -6.34 -4.40 6.90
C SER A 236 -5.25 -4.85 7.88
N SER A 237 -5.29 -4.39 9.15
CA SER A 237 -4.32 -4.70 10.23
C SER A 237 -2.86 -4.26 10.01
N LYS A 238 -2.51 -3.88 8.78
CA LYS A 238 -1.17 -3.38 8.43
C LYS A 238 -0.96 -1.97 8.98
N PRO A 239 0.26 -1.67 9.48
CA PRO A 239 0.58 -0.33 9.94
C PRO A 239 0.78 0.63 8.76
N ILE A 240 0.55 1.92 8.99
CA ILE A 240 0.77 2.97 7.97
C ILE A 240 2.25 3.33 7.94
N PHE A 241 2.86 3.35 6.76
CA PHE A 241 4.24 3.83 6.59
C PHE A 241 4.32 4.83 5.44
N LEU A 242 4.67 6.07 5.80
CA LEU A 242 4.91 7.13 4.83
C LEU A 242 6.25 6.89 4.13
N THR A 243 6.31 7.23 2.85
CA THR A 243 7.52 7.06 2.05
C THR A 243 8.61 8.03 2.50
N GLY A 244 9.83 7.52 2.61
CA GLY A 244 11.02 8.30 2.95
C GLY A 244 11.21 8.58 4.44
N VAL A 245 10.36 8.04 5.33
CA VAL A 245 10.58 8.16 6.79
C VAL A 245 11.90 7.53 7.18
N PHE A 246 12.14 6.28 6.74
CA PHE A 246 13.37 5.56 7.08
C PHE A 246 14.56 6.10 6.30
N GLU A 247 14.33 6.60 5.09
CA GLU A 247 15.35 7.30 4.32
C GLU A 247 15.89 8.53 5.07
N GLU A 248 15.00 9.43 5.53
CA GLU A 248 15.42 10.63 6.24
C GLU A 248 15.97 10.30 7.65
N TRP A 249 15.38 9.32 8.34
CA TRP A 249 15.91 8.84 9.61
C TRP A 249 17.34 8.32 9.42
N MET A 250 17.56 7.48 8.40
CA MET A 250 18.88 6.90 8.12
C MET A 250 19.94 7.96 7.85
N ARG A 251 19.59 9.09 7.22
CA ARG A 251 20.53 10.21 6.99
C ARG A 251 20.95 10.92 8.28
N ARG A 252 20.09 10.93 9.30
CA ARG A 252 20.29 11.71 10.55
C ARG A 252 20.79 10.85 11.70
N ASP A 253 20.30 9.62 11.78
CA ASP A 253 20.59 8.64 12.83
C ASP A 253 20.53 7.22 12.23
N PRO A 254 21.63 6.78 11.58
CA PRO A 254 21.70 5.46 10.96
C PRO A 254 21.48 4.30 11.93
N GLU A 255 21.97 4.44 13.16
CA GLU A 255 21.89 3.41 14.19
C GLU A 255 20.44 3.24 14.66
N GLY A 256 19.76 4.34 14.99
CA GLY A 256 18.36 4.29 15.40
C GLY A 256 17.41 3.79 14.31
N ALA A 257 17.61 4.21 13.05
CA ALA A 257 16.82 3.74 11.92
C ALA A 257 16.97 2.22 11.72
N THR A 258 18.21 1.72 11.78
CA THR A 258 18.51 0.28 11.65
C THR A 258 17.95 -0.51 12.83
N ALA A 259 18.16 -0.05 14.06
CA ALA A 259 17.63 -0.70 15.26
C ALA A 259 16.10 -0.79 15.23
N SER A 260 15.41 0.29 14.85
CA SER A 260 13.95 0.31 14.73
C SER A 260 13.45 -0.68 13.66
N LEU A 261 14.14 -0.78 12.52
CA LEU A 261 13.80 -1.78 11.51
C LEU A 261 13.91 -3.21 12.05
N LEU A 262 14.99 -3.53 12.76
CA LEU A 262 15.22 -4.86 13.32
C LEU A 262 14.23 -5.21 14.43
N GLU A 263 13.90 -4.27 15.30
CA GLU A 263 12.85 -4.46 16.33
C GLU A 263 11.48 -4.74 15.70
N ARG A 264 11.12 -4.01 14.63
CA ARG A 264 9.87 -4.24 13.90
C ARG A 264 9.84 -5.60 13.24
N PHE A 265 10.95 -6.01 12.65
CA PHE A 265 11.11 -7.34 12.07
C PHE A 265 10.91 -8.43 13.14
N ALA A 266 11.57 -8.29 14.29
CA ALA A 266 11.44 -9.22 15.40
C ALA A 266 10.00 -9.30 15.95
N ALA A 267 9.27 -8.18 15.94
CA ALA A 267 7.87 -8.11 16.35
C ALA A 267 6.88 -8.62 15.28
N GLN A 268 7.36 -9.05 14.10
CA GLN A 268 6.53 -9.47 12.95
C GLN A 268 5.48 -8.42 12.55
N ASN A 269 5.80 -7.13 12.74
CA ASN A 269 4.89 -6.02 12.54
C ASN A 269 4.89 -5.54 11.07
N GLY A 270 4.41 -6.41 10.17
CA GLY A 270 4.23 -6.13 8.75
C GLY A 270 5.50 -6.27 7.91
N SER A 271 5.38 -6.00 6.60
CA SER A 271 6.52 -6.13 5.67
C SER A 271 7.59 -5.06 5.94
N ILE A 272 8.85 -5.51 6.02
CA ILE A 272 10.02 -4.62 6.17
C ILE A 272 10.64 -4.21 4.82
N SER A 273 10.22 -4.79 3.70
CA SER A 273 10.80 -4.58 2.37
C SER A 273 11.00 -3.11 2.01
N ARG A 274 9.96 -2.29 2.20
CA ARG A 274 10.00 -0.86 1.87
C ARG A 274 11.00 -0.12 2.76
N SER A 275 10.92 -0.30 4.07
CA SER A 275 11.82 0.36 5.03
C SER A 275 13.28 -0.06 4.81
N TRP A 276 13.54 -1.35 4.53
CA TRP A 276 14.87 -1.83 4.18
C TRP A 276 15.39 -1.19 2.89
N ASN A 277 14.57 -1.12 1.83
CA ASN A 277 14.99 -0.51 0.57
C ASN A 277 15.30 0.98 0.72
N GLU A 278 14.54 1.72 1.53
CA GLU A 278 14.82 3.12 1.85
C GLU A 278 16.18 3.28 2.54
N ILE A 279 16.44 2.50 3.61
CA ILE A 279 17.71 2.51 4.33
C ILE A 279 18.88 2.13 3.39
N TYR A 280 18.74 1.03 2.66
CA TYR A 280 19.78 0.52 1.76
C TYR A 280 20.11 1.51 0.65
N ARG A 281 19.11 2.21 0.11
CA ARG A 281 19.33 3.26 -0.90
C ARG A 281 20.18 4.39 -0.32
N VAL A 282 19.87 4.88 0.88
CA VAL A 282 20.68 5.92 1.53
C VAL A 282 22.13 5.47 1.69
N LYS A 283 22.36 4.23 2.14
CA LYS A 283 23.72 3.70 2.26
C LYS A 283 24.41 3.54 0.91
N THR A 284 23.69 3.11 -0.13
CA THR A 284 24.23 3.04 -1.48
C THR A 284 24.66 4.42 -1.99
N ASP A 285 23.85 5.46 -1.75
CA ASP A 285 24.16 6.83 -2.14
C ASP A 285 25.35 7.41 -1.34
N GLU A 286 25.50 7.02 -0.07
CA GLU A 286 26.55 7.51 0.84
C GLU A 286 27.92 6.86 0.59
N VAL A 287 27.96 5.53 0.45
CA VAL A 287 29.20 4.74 0.42
C VAL A 287 29.42 3.94 -0.87
N GLY A 288 28.48 3.99 -1.81
CA GLY A 288 28.48 3.16 -3.02
C GLY A 288 27.93 1.76 -2.77
N ALA A 289 27.56 1.07 -3.86
CA ALA A 289 26.87 -0.22 -3.80
C ALA A 289 27.66 -1.31 -3.04
N ALA A 290 28.94 -1.50 -3.35
CA ALA A 290 29.74 -2.56 -2.73
C ALA A 290 29.90 -2.38 -1.21
N ALA A 291 30.12 -1.15 -0.74
CA ALA A 291 30.23 -0.87 0.69
C ALA A 291 28.85 -0.95 1.39
N ALA A 292 27.76 -0.58 0.71
CA ALA A 292 26.41 -0.77 1.21
C ALA A 292 26.03 -2.25 1.34
N GLU A 293 26.50 -3.12 0.44
CA GLU A 293 26.33 -4.58 0.52
C GLU A 293 27.08 -5.16 1.72
N GLN A 294 28.32 -4.73 1.96
CA GLN A 294 29.08 -5.12 3.14
C GLN A 294 28.38 -4.68 4.43
N TRP A 295 27.93 -3.41 4.48
CA TRP A 295 27.14 -2.90 5.61
C TRP A 295 25.86 -3.73 5.84
N ALA A 296 25.14 -4.06 4.77
CA ALA A 296 23.93 -4.88 4.86
C ALA A 296 24.23 -6.28 5.41
N CYS A 297 25.34 -6.91 4.98
CA CYS A 297 25.78 -8.19 5.50
C CYS A 297 26.07 -8.13 7.01
N GLU A 298 26.70 -7.06 7.50
CA GLU A 298 26.92 -6.87 8.94
C GLU A 298 25.62 -6.70 9.73
N VAL A 299 24.63 -5.99 9.17
CA VAL A 299 23.28 -5.90 9.78
C VAL A 299 22.62 -7.28 9.84
N ILE A 300 22.65 -8.03 8.74
CA ILE A 300 22.06 -9.38 8.63
C ILE A 300 22.75 -10.38 9.57
N LYS A 301 24.06 -10.24 9.77
CA LYS A 301 24.84 -11.06 10.71
C LYS A 301 24.37 -10.89 12.15
N GLY A 302 23.90 -9.69 12.52
CA GLY A 302 23.33 -9.40 13.84
C GLY A 302 21.95 -10.04 14.10
N ILE A 303 21.29 -10.59 13.07
CA ILE A 303 19.98 -11.22 13.19
C ILE A 303 20.13 -12.68 13.66
N PRO A 304 19.31 -13.15 14.63
CA PRO A 304 19.26 -14.55 15.04
C PRO A 304 19.09 -15.50 13.84
N GLY A 305 19.78 -16.63 13.84
CA GLY A 305 19.84 -17.54 12.69
C GLY A 305 18.45 -18.01 12.23
N GLU A 306 17.56 -18.33 13.19
CA GLU A 306 16.18 -18.75 12.90
C GLU A 306 15.32 -17.68 12.21
N SER A 307 15.69 -16.40 12.31
CA SER A 307 14.94 -15.29 11.69
C SER A 307 15.67 -14.71 10.47
N ARG A 308 16.94 -15.03 10.26
CA ARG A 308 17.74 -14.45 9.17
C ARG A 308 17.20 -14.80 7.78
N GLY A 309 16.79 -16.05 7.58
CA GLY A 309 16.18 -16.50 6.32
C GLY A 309 14.90 -15.72 5.99
N GLN A 310 14.04 -15.54 6.98
CA GLN A 310 12.82 -14.73 6.85
C GLN A 310 13.16 -13.26 6.52
N PHE A 311 14.12 -12.66 7.22
CA PHE A 311 14.56 -11.28 6.97
C PHE A 311 15.02 -11.09 5.52
N LEU A 312 15.88 -11.99 5.01
CA LEU A 312 16.42 -11.93 3.65
C LEU A 312 15.32 -11.93 2.58
N LEU A 313 14.24 -12.69 2.81
CA LEU A 313 13.09 -12.76 1.92
C LEU A 313 12.18 -11.54 2.06
N GLU A 314 11.82 -11.16 3.28
CA GLU A 314 10.90 -10.04 3.53
C GLU A 314 11.50 -8.67 3.22
N SER A 315 12.83 -8.54 3.31
CA SER A 315 13.57 -7.35 2.89
C SER A 315 13.74 -7.25 1.37
N ASN A 316 13.39 -8.31 0.62
CA ASN A 316 13.71 -8.48 -0.81
C ASN A 316 15.22 -8.39 -1.10
N PHE A 317 16.09 -8.69 -0.13
CA PHE A 317 17.54 -8.65 -0.32
C PHE A 317 17.98 -9.59 -1.44
N LEU A 318 17.42 -10.81 -1.45
CA LEU A 318 17.74 -11.86 -2.43
C LEU A 318 17.00 -11.73 -3.77
N ARG A 319 16.40 -10.56 -4.10
CA ARG A 319 15.78 -10.33 -5.42
C ARG A 319 16.72 -9.74 -6.46
N SER A 320 17.94 -9.38 -6.07
CA SER A 320 18.95 -8.79 -6.96
C SER A 320 20.11 -9.75 -7.14
N GLU A 321 20.45 -10.07 -8.39
CA GLU A 321 21.57 -10.95 -8.73
C GLU A 321 22.87 -10.49 -8.09
N GLY A 322 23.21 -9.20 -8.21
CA GLY A 322 24.41 -8.62 -7.61
C GLY A 322 24.46 -8.80 -6.08
N ARG A 323 23.32 -8.71 -5.39
CA ARG A 323 23.25 -8.96 -3.94
C ARG A 323 23.40 -10.44 -3.59
N ILE A 324 22.86 -11.34 -4.41
CA ILE A 324 23.04 -12.79 -4.24
C ILE A 324 24.52 -13.15 -4.41
N GLU A 325 25.17 -12.62 -5.45
CA GLU A 325 26.60 -12.82 -5.71
C GLU A 325 27.47 -12.23 -4.59
N ALA A 326 27.20 -11.00 -4.16
CA ALA A 326 27.90 -10.36 -3.06
C ALA A 326 27.76 -11.15 -1.76
N LEU A 327 26.54 -11.65 -1.47
CA LEU A 327 26.33 -12.54 -0.35
C LEU A 327 27.20 -13.79 -0.55
N ALA A 328 27.10 -14.49 -1.68
CA ALA A 328 27.79 -15.75 -1.97
C ALA A 328 29.33 -15.71 -1.85
N GLN A 329 29.94 -14.52 -1.82
CA GLN A 329 31.38 -14.33 -1.60
C GLN A 329 31.77 -14.28 -0.11
N SER A 330 30.82 -14.06 0.81
CA SER A 330 31.05 -14.08 2.26
C SER A 330 31.18 -15.52 2.77
N SER A 331 32.06 -15.75 3.76
CA SER A 331 32.23 -17.08 4.38
C SER A 331 30.95 -17.61 5.02
N ASP A 332 30.08 -16.72 5.47
CA ASP A 332 28.88 -17.05 6.23
C ASP A 332 27.65 -17.22 5.31
N SER A 333 27.78 -16.87 4.03
CA SER A 333 26.65 -16.72 3.11
C SER A 333 25.95 -18.01 2.74
N ALA A 334 26.69 -19.12 2.73
CA ALA A 334 26.13 -20.41 2.40
C ALA A 334 25.08 -20.82 3.45
N VAL A 335 25.33 -20.48 4.71
CA VAL A 335 24.37 -20.70 5.79
C VAL A 335 23.15 -19.80 5.57
N TRP A 336 23.35 -18.52 5.26
CA TRP A 336 22.26 -17.54 5.15
C TRP A 336 21.34 -17.79 3.95
N ILE A 337 21.90 -18.14 2.79
CA ILE A 337 21.10 -18.53 1.61
C ILE A 337 20.37 -19.83 1.90
N GLY A 338 21.01 -20.81 2.56
CA GLY A 338 20.35 -22.04 3.00
C GLY A 338 19.16 -21.78 3.93
N GLU A 339 19.32 -20.91 4.94
CA GLU A 339 18.25 -20.49 5.85
C GLU A 339 17.09 -19.82 5.11
N ALA A 340 17.38 -18.93 4.15
CA ALA A 340 16.34 -18.28 3.33
C ALA A 340 15.60 -19.29 2.44
N LEU A 341 16.32 -20.19 1.77
CA LEU A 341 15.72 -21.21 0.92
C LEU A 341 14.88 -22.20 1.73
N GLN A 342 15.32 -22.56 2.94
CA GLN A 342 14.55 -23.39 3.86
C GLN A 342 13.25 -22.70 4.29
N PHE A 343 13.32 -21.43 4.67
CA PHE A 343 12.12 -20.66 5.00
C PHE A 343 11.16 -20.57 3.82
N ASP A 344 11.66 -20.26 2.60
CA ASP A 344 10.81 -20.20 1.41
C ASP A 344 10.16 -21.55 1.09
N ALA A 345 10.92 -22.65 1.18
CA ALA A 345 10.40 -24.01 1.03
C ALA A 345 9.25 -24.29 2.01
N ASP A 346 9.40 -23.92 3.28
CA ASP A 346 8.37 -24.11 4.29
C ASP A 346 7.09 -23.31 3.99
N GLN A 347 7.21 -22.22 3.22
CA GLN A 347 6.13 -21.36 2.71
C GLN A 347 5.68 -21.71 1.26
N GLY A 348 6.12 -22.85 0.71
CA GLY A 348 5.70 -23.35 -0.60
C GLY A 348 6.63 -23.03 -1.78
N GLY A 349 7.86 -22.58 -1.54
CA GLY A 349 8.92 -22.53 -2.55
C GLY A 349 8.77 -21.47 -3.65
N ARG A 350 8.01 -20.40 -3.39
CA ARG A 350 7.63 -19.42 -4.43
C ARG A 350 8.78 -18.55 -4.93
N THR A 351 9.82 -18.35 -4.11
CA THR A 351 10.95 -17.48 -4.46
C THR A 351 12.25 -18.23 -4.73
N MET A 352 12.30 -19.51 -4.36
CA MET A 352 13.46 -20.40 -4.47
C MET A 352 14.13 -20.36 -5.84
N LYS A 353 13.36 -20.42 -6.94
CA LYS A 353 13.91 -20.34 -8.30
C LYS A 353 14.72 -19.06 -8.51
N GLY A 354 14.14 -17.90 -8.20
CA GLY A 354 14.78 -16.60 -8.41
C GLY A 354 16.04 -16.40 -7.57
N ILE A 355 16.12 -17.04 -6.40
CA ILE A 355 17.32 -17.01 -5.54
C ILE A 355 18.43 -17.89 -6.12
N LEU A 356 18.06 -19.06 -6.65
CA LEU A 356 19.02 -20.05 -7.12
C LEU A 356 19.50 -19.82 -8.55
N GLU A 357 18.65 -19.33 -9.45
CA GLU A 357 18.94 -19.17 -10.88
C GLU A 357 20.22 -18.38 -11.19
N PRO A 358 20.57 -17.29 -10.47
CA PRO A 358 21.82 -16.56 -10.70
C PRO A 358 23.08 -17.33 -10.26
N LEU A 359 22.95 -18.42 -9.51
CA LEU A 359 24.07 -19.15 -8.94
C LEU A 359 24.62 -20.22 -9.91
N PRO A 360 25.94 -20.49 -9.88
CA PRO A 360 26.53 -21.63 -10.58
C PRO A 360 25.83 -22.95 -10.22
N GLU A 361 25.67 -23.86 -11.17
CA GLU A 361 24.95 -25.14 -10.98
C GLU A 361 25.44 -25.90 -9.74
N ALA A 362 26.76 -26.00 -9.55
CA ALA A 362 27.34 -26.67 -8.40
C ALA A 362 26.84 -26.10 -7.06
N ARG A 363 26.70 -24.77 -6.96
CA ARG A 363 26.17 -24.09 -5.76
C ARG A 363 24.68 -24.31 -5.61
N ARG A 364 23.91 -24.27 -6.70
CA ARG A 364 22.47 -24.59 -6.66
C ARG A 364 22.23 -25.98 -6.08
N ILE A 365 22.99 -26.97 -6.54
CA ILE A 365 22.90 -28.35 -6.05
C ILE A 365 23.28 -28.42 -4.56
N GLU A 366 24.35 -27.75 -4.15
CA GLU A 366 24.79 -27.70 -2.74
C GLU A 366 23.68 -27.13 -1.83
N TYR A 367 23.07 -26.02 -2.22
CA TYR A 367 21.98 -25.40 -1.47
C TYR A 367 20.75 -26.29 -1.39
N LEU A 368 20.34 -26.91 -2.51
CA LEU A 368 19.20 -27.84 -2.52
C LEU A 368 19.47 -29.04 -1.60
N LYS A 369 20.69 -29.56 -1.54
CA LYS A 369 21.08 -30.63 -0.61
C LYS A 369 21.07 -30.20 0.86
N SER A 370 21.18 -28.91 1.17
CA SER A 370 21.09 -28.42 2.56
C SER A 370 19.67 -28.33 3.11
N LEU A 371 18.66 -28.37 2.23
CA LEU A 371 17.27 -28.27 2.64
C LEU A 371 16.78 -29.53 3.37
N ARG A 372 15.75 -29.39 4.20
CA ARG A 372 15.21 -30.45 5.06
C ARG A 372 13.70 -30.47 5.03
N GLY A 373 13.15 -31.68 5.08
CA GLY A 373 11.72 -31.92 5.27
C GLY A 373 10.90 -32.06 3.97
N PRO A 374 9.66 -32.56 4.08
CA PRO A 374 8.84 -32.92 2.92
C PRO A 374 8.45 -31.73 2.04
N ARG A 375 8.16 -30.56 2.64
CA ARG A 375 7.85 -29.33 1.88
C ARG A 375 9.04 -28.86 1.05
N ALA A 376 10.24 -28.96 1.60
CA ALA A 376 11.44 -28.61 0.87
C ALA A 376 11.73 -29.59 -0.28
N ALA A 377 11.39 -30.88 -0.13
CA ALA A 377 11.52 -31.85 -1.22
C ALA A 377 10.57 -31.51 -2.38
N GLU A 378 9.34 -31.09 -2.07
CA GLU A 378 8.35 -30.65 -3.06
C GLU A 378 8.80 -29.36 -3.77
N ALA A 379 9.21 -28.34 -3.01
CA ALA A 379 9.73 -27.08 -3.55
C ALA A 379 10.97 -27.32 -4.45
N ALA A 380 11.92 -28.13 -3.98
CA ALA A 380 13.10 -28.50 -4.75
C ALA A 380 12.73 -29.25 -6.03
N ALA A 381 11.77 -30.18 -6.00
CA ALA A 381 11.32 -30.91 -7.17
C ALA A 381 10.75 -29.98 -8.25
N SER A 382 9.96 -28.97 -7.85
CA SER A 382 9.41 -27.96 -8.76
C SER A 382 10.52 -27.20 -9.48
N VAL A 383 11.56 -26.77 -8.76
CA VAL A 383 12.67 -25.99 -9.34
C VAL A 383 13.59 -26.88 -10.20
N MET A 384 13.87 -28.10 -9.74
CA MET A 384 14.73 -29.05 -10.48
C MET A 384 14.12 -29.48 -11.82
N GLY A 385 12.78 -29.57 -11.94
CA GLY A 385 12.12 -29.98 -13.18
C GLY A 385 12.36 -29.04 -14.36
N GLU A 386 12.74 -27.79 -14.09
CA GLU A 386 13.08 -26.79 -15.11
C GLU A 386 14.58 -26.75 -15.42
N TRP A 387 15.41 -27.45 -14.66
CA TRP A 387 16.85 -27.48 -14.82
C TRP A 387 17.29 -28.80 -15.45
N ASN A 388 18.27 -28.76 -16.35
CA ASN A 388 18.82 -29.95 -17.01
C ASN A 388 19.73 -30.78 -16.07
N LEU A 389 19.29 -31.04 -14.84
CA LEU A 389 19.99 -31.88 -13.88
C LEU A 389 19.86 -33.36 -14.27
N THR A 390 20.97 -34.09 -14.18
CA THR A 390 20.98 -35.53 -14.36
C THR A 390 20.11 -36.23 -13.32
N GLU A 391 19.58 -37.41 -13.65
CA GLU A 391 18.81 -38.23 -12.70
C GLU A 391 19.59 -38.53 -11.41
N SER A 392 20.92 -38.72 -11.54
CA SER A 392 21.80 -38.94 -10.40
C SER A 392 21.87 -37.72 -9.47
N GLN A 393 22.01 -36.51 -10.01
CA GLN A 393 22.01 -35.27 -9.22
C GLN A 393 20.65 -35.07 -8.53
N GLN A 394 19.54 -35.28 -9.25
CA GLN A 394 18.19 -35.17 -8.67
C GLN A 394 17.98 -36.19 -7.55
N ALA A 395 18.41 -37.44 -7.75
CA ALA A 395 18.30 -38.48 -6.73
C ALA A 395 19.14 -38.12 -5.49
N GLU A 396 20.35 -37.61 -5.66
CA GLU A 396 21.21 -37.18 -4.56
C GLU A 396 20.62 -36.02 -3.77
N ILE A 397 20.03 -35.02 -4.44
CA ILE A 397 19.32 -33.92 -3.80
C ILE A 397 18.14 -34.44 -2.99
N ARG A 398 17.26 -35.26 -3.59
CA ARG A 398 16.10 -35.84 -2.88
C ARG A 398 16.55 -36.62 -1.65
N LYS A 399 17.57 -37.47 -1.80
CA LYS A 399 18.17 -38.25 -0.72
C LYS A 399 18.63 -37.36 0.44
N ALA A 400 19.31 -36.26 0.13
CA ALA A 400 19.81 -35.32 1.12
C ALA A 400 18.69 -34.60 1.88
N ILE A 401 17.58 -34.28 1.19
CA ILE A 401 16.43 -33.58 1.79
C ILE A 401 15.60 -34.50 2.68
N THR A 402 15.36 -35.75 2.24
CA THR A 402 14.50 -36.72 2.95
C THR A 402 15.24 -37.52 4.02
N GLY A 403 16.58 -37.62 3.92
CA GLY A 403 17.39 -38.45 4.81
C GLY A 403 17.23 -39.96 4.60
N SER A 404 16.62 -40.39 3.48
CA SER A 404 16.30 -41.79 3.15
C SER A 404 17.28 -42.43 2.19
#